data_AF-A0A8C0NGZ4-F1
#
_entry.id   AF-A0A8C0NGZ4-F1
#
_cell.length_a   1.000
_cell.length_b   1.000
_cell.length_c   1.000
_cell.angle_alpha   90.00
_cell.angle_beta   90.00
_cell.angle_gamma   90.00
#
_symmetry.space_group_name_H-M   'P 1'
#
loop_
_entity.id
_entity.type
_entity.pdbx_description
1 polymer ?
#
loop_
_entity_poly.entity_id
_entity_poly.type
_entity_poly.pdbx_seq_one_letter_code
_entity_poly.pdbx_strand_id
1 'polypeptide(L)'
;MAEQVPKSVLFVCLGNICRSPIAEAVFRKLVTDQKLSDNWRIDSAATSTYEIGNPPDYRGQSCMKKHGIPMNHIARQVTKEDFATFDYILCMDESNLRDLTRKSNQIKNCRAKIELLGSYDPQNQLIIEDPYYGNESDFEAVYQQCARCCRAFLEKPESRTRCWLLSPTDRMRDACGTQMSSTG
;
A
#
# COMPACT_ATOMS: atom_id res chain seq x y z
N MET A 1 4.23 22.03 -12.80
CA MET A 1 4.13 21.15 -11.61
C MET A 1 4.64 19.78 -12.04
N ALA A 2 5.47 19.12 -11.24
CA ALA A 2 5.99 17.79 -11.62
C ALA A 2 4.84 16.78 -11.62
N GLU A 3 4.64 16.11 -12.74
CA GLU A 3 3.69 15.01 -12.89
C GLU A 3 4.11 13.89 -11.92
N GLN A 4 3.29 13.62 -10.91
CA GLN A 4 3.56 12.54 -9.95
C GLN A 4 3.23 11.22 -10.63
N VAL A 5 4.15 10.26 -10.59
CA VAL A 5 3.90 8.93 -11.15
C VAL A 5 2.76 8.28 -10.37
N PRO A 6 1.69 7.78 -11.02
CA PRO A 6 0.58 7.16 -10.33
C PRO A 6 1.05 5.93 -9.56
N LYS A 7 0.66 5.86 -8.29
CA LYS A 7 0.98 4.78 -7.35
C LYS A 7 -0.16 3.79 -7.29
N SER A 8 0.14 2.59 -6.82
CA SER A 8 -0.86 1.54 -6.69
C SER A 8 -0.73 0.78 -5.39
N VAL A 9 -1.86 0.58 -4.70
CA VAL A 9 -1.95 -0.20 -3.46
C VAL A 9 -3.10 -1.20 -3.52
N LEU A 10 -2.81 -2.43 -3.09
CA LEU A 10 -3.78 -3.51 -2.94
C LEU A 10 -3.86 -3.92 -1.47
N PHE A 11 -5.05 -3.83 -0.87
CA PHE A 11 -5.29 -4.30 0.49
C PHE A 11 -5.74 -5.76 0.49
N VAL A 12 -5.14 -6.60 1.35
CA VAL A 12 -5.41 -8.04 1.33
C VAL A 12 -5.74 -8.59 2.71
N CYS A 13 -6.83 -9.35 2.81
CA CYS A 13 -7.11 -10.22 3.94
C CYS A 13 -7.52 -11.62 3.46
N LEU A 14 -7.94 -12.50 4.38
CA LEU A 14 -8.28 -13.88 4.02
C LEU A 14 -9.46 -13.97 3.03
N GLY A 15 -10.59 -13.32 3.37
CA GLY A 15 -11.86 -13.44 2.63
C GLY A 15 -12.26 -12.21 1.81
N ASN A 16 -11.60 -11.06 1.97
CA ASN A 16 -11.95 -9.81 1.28
C ASN A 16 -13.39 -9.32 1.48
N ILE A 17 -13.98 -9.62 2.64
CA ILE A 17 -15.31 -9.12 3.04
C ILE A 17 -15.30 -8.25 4.30
N CYS A 18 -14.32 -8.41 5.20
CA CYS A 18 -14.25 -7.64 6.45
C CYS A 18 -13.16 -6.55 6.39
N ARG A 19 -11.91 -6.94 6.61
CA ARG A 19 -10.79 -6.01 6.87
C ARG A 19 -10.30 -5.24 5.63
N SER A 20 -10.01 -5.94 4.52
CA SER A 20 -9.46 -5.27 3.33
C SER A 20 -10.42 -4.32 2.60
N PRO A 21 -11.74 -4.58 2.51
CA PRO A 21 -12.67 -3.57 1.99
C PRO A 21 -12.77 -2.32 2.86
N ILE A 22 -12.66 -2.46 4.19
CA ILE A 22 -12.62 -1.31 5.11
C ILE A 22 -11.37 -0.48 4.84
N ALA A 23 -10.19 -1.10 4.79
CA ALA A 23 -8.93 -0.41 4.51
C ALA A 23 -8.95 0.30 3.15
N GLU A 24 -9.50 -0.36 2.12
CA GLU A 24 -9.65 0.22 0.78
C GLU A 24 -10.52 1.47 0.79
N ALA A 25 -11.72 1.39 1.37
CA ALA A 25 -12.66 2.50 1.39
C ALA A 25 -12.13 3.68 2.24
N VAL A 26 -11.47 3.38 3.37
CA VAL A 26 -10.76 4.39 4.18
C VAL A 26 -9.67 5.08 3.36
N PHE A 27 -8.81 4.32 2.70
CA PHE A 27 -7.72 4.90 1.91
C PHE A 27 -8.24 5.71 0.72
N ARG A 28 -9.28 5.21 0.03
CA ARG A 28 -9.96 5.92 -1.06
C ARG A 28 -10.55 7.25 -0.60
N LYS A 29 -11.15 7.30 0.59
CA LYS A 29 -11.66 8.54 1.19
C LYS A 29 -10.53 9.52 1.46
N LEU A 30 -9.43 9.06 2.08
CA LEU A 30 -8.27 9.90 2.40
C LEU A 30 -7.63 10.53 1.16
N VAL A 31 -7.39 9.76 0.09
CA VAL A 31 -6.81 10.33 -1.13
C VAL A 31 -7.78 11.28 -1.83
N THR A 32 -9.10 11.04 -1.74
CA THR A 32 -10.12 11.92 -2.31
C THR A 32 -10.16 13.25 -1.58
N ASP A 33 -10.13 13.23 -0.25
CA ASP A 33 -10.13 14.43 0.58
C ASP A 33 -8.89 15.30 0.34
N GLN A 34 -7.74 14.67 0.04
CA GLN A 34 -6.49 15.34 -0.30
C GLN A 34 -6.34 15.69 -1.78
N LYS A 35 -7.35 15.39 -2.63
CA LYS A 35 -7.33 15.60 -4.09
C LYS A 35 -6.17 14.87 -4.79
N LEU A 36 -5.86 13.65 -4.33
CA LEU A 36 -4.80 12.79 -4.84
C LEU A 36 -5.34 11.55 -5.57
N SER A 37 -6.66 11.44 -5.77
CA SER A 37 -7.29 10.24 -6.36
C SER A 37 -6.72 9.86 -7.73
N ASP A 38 -6.42 10.85 -8.59
CA ASP A 38 -5.88 10.61 -9.93
C ASP A 38 -4.45 10.04 -9.90
N ASN A 39 -3.76 10.14 -8.75
CA ASN A 39 -2.42 9.63 -8.55
C ASN A 39 -2.40 8.23 -7.91
N TRP A 40 -3.56 7.62 -7.65
CA TRP A 40 -3.64 6.34 -6.93
C TRP A 40 -4.62 5.35 -7.58
N ARG A 41 -4.08 4.17 -7.92
CA ARG A 41 -4.87 2.96 -8.16
C ARG A 41 -5.06 2.21 -6.84
N ILE A 42 -6.30 2.04 -6.42
CA ILE A 42 -6.66 1.46 -5.12
C ILE A 42 -7.64 0.32 -5.33
N ASP A 43 -7.37 -0.83 -4.70
CA ASP A 43 -8.18 -2.04 -4.78
C ASP A 43 -8.00 -2.91 -3.52
N SER A 44 -8.83 -3.94 -3.36
CA SER A 44 -8.67 -4.97 -2.34
C SER A 44 -8.95 -6.39 -2.86
N ALA A 45 -8.32 -7.39 -2.24
CA ALA A 45 -8.43 -8.79 -2.65
C ALA A 45 -8.32 -9.79 -1.49
N ALA A 46 -8.65 -11.06 -1.78
CA ALA A 46 -8.61 -12.20 -0.88
C ALA A 46 -7.40 -13.09 -1.16
N THR A 47 -6.82 -13.71 -0.12
CA THR A 47 -5.88 -14.82 -0.31
C THR A 47 -6.61 -16.14 -0.63
N SER A 48 -7.81 -16.32 -0.08
CA SER A 48 -8.68 -17.48 -0.27
C SER A 48 -9.70 -17.28 -1.39
N THR A 49 -10.51 -18.32 -1.66
CA THR A 49 -11.60 -18.30 -2.65
C THR A 49 -13.00 -18.34 -2.02
N TYR A 50 -13.11 -18.37 -0.69
CA TYR A 50 -14.36 -18.68 0.00
C TYR A 50 -15.50 -17.70 -0.30
N GLU A 51 -15.16 -16.42 -0.45
CA GLU A 51 -16.14 -15.33 -0.49
C GLU A 51 -16.18 -14.63 -1.86
N ILE A 52 -15.56 -15.19 -2.90
CA ILE A 52 -15.49 -14.52 -4.21
C ILE A 52 -16.91 -14.25 -4.73
N GLY A 53 -17.16 -13.00 -5.13
CA GLY A 53 -18.46 -12.55 -5.62
C GLY A 53 -19.38 -11.98 -4.53
N ASN A 54 -19.04 -12.15 -3.25
CA ASN A 54 -19.84 -11.63 -2.15
C ASN A 54 -19.55 -10.14 -1.89
N PRO A 55 -20.55 -9.37 -1.42
CA PRO A 55 -20.33 -8.01 -0.94
C PRO A 55 -19.57 -8.02 0.41
N PRO A 56 -19.06 -6.86 0.86
CA PRO A 56 -18.50 -6.71 2.19
C PRO A 56 -19.49 -7.13 3.29
N ASP A 57 -18.98 -7.60 4.43
CA ASP A 57 -19.80 -7.98 5.58
C ASP A 57 -20.70 -6.81 6.01
N TYR A 58 -21.97 -7.09 6.25
CA TYR A 58 -22.97 -6.06 6.59
C TYR A 58 -22.62 -5.29 7.87
N ARG A 59 -21.91 -5.90 8.83
CA ARG A 59 -21.44 -5.25 10.07
C ARG A 59 -20.35 -4.23 9.73
N GLY A 60 -19.42 -4.60 8.86
CA GLY A 60 -18.42 -3.69 8.30
C GLY A 60 -19.07 -2.53 7.54
N GLN A 61 -20.05 -2.83 6.68
CA GLN A 61 -20.82 -1.79 5.98
C GLN A 61 -21.52 -0.83 6.95
N SER A 62 -22.08 -1.36 8.03
CA SER A 62 -22.78 -0.57 9.04
C SER A 62 -21.81 0.34 9.82
N CYS A 63 -20.64 -0.18 10.20
CA CYS A 63 -19.55 0.62 10.79
C CYS A 63 -19.13 1.76 9.83
N MET A 64 -18.84 1.44 8.58
CA MET A 64 -18.36 2.44 7.60
C MET A 64 -19.42 3.51 7.28
N LYS A 65 -20.71 3.15 7.28
CA LYS A 65 -21.82 4.11 7.17
C LYS A 65 -21.85 5.11 8.33
N LYS A 66 -21.55 4.69 9.58
CA LYS A 66 -21.48 5.59 10.75
C LYS A 66 -20.40 6.67 10.56
N HIS A 67 -19.35 6.36 9.80
CA HIS A 67 -18.26 7.30 9.44
C HIS A 67 -18.48 8.04 8.11
N GLY A 68 -19.63 7.86 7.46
CA GLY A 68 -19.93 8.50 6.17
C GLY A 68 -19.11 7.98 4.99
N ILE A 69 -18.57 6.76 5.09
CA ILE A 69 -17.73 6.16 4.05
C ILE A 69 -18.52 5.01 3.39
N PRO A 70 -18.95 5.16 2.12
CA PRO A 70 -19.59 4.07 1.41
C PRO A 70 -18.56 2.99 1.05
N MET A 71 -18.94 1.72 1.19
CA MET A 71 -18.20 0.59 0.64
C MET A 71 -18.97 0.04 -0.56
N ASN A 72 -18.36 0.09 -1.73
CA ASN A 72 -18.85 -0.57 -2.93
C ASN A 72 -17.73 -1.44 -3.48
N HIS A 73 -17.69 -2.68 -3.02
CA HIS A 73 -16.69 -3.67 -3.38
C HIS A 73 -17.35 -5.01 -3.62
N ILE A 74 -16.72 -5.86 -4.42
CA ILE A 74 -17.11 -7.27 -4.58
C ILE A 74 -15.85 -8.09 -4.37
N ALA A 75 -15.94 -9.04 -3.45
CA ALA A 75 -14.80 -9.85 -3.07
C ALA A 75 -14.20 -10.58 -4.27
N ARG A 76 -12.89 -10.46 -4.45
CA ARG A 76 -12.12 -11.11 -5.52
C ARG A 76 -10.86 -11.74 -4.98
N GLN A 77 -10.32 -12.74 -5.66
CA GLN A 77 -9.03 -13.31 -5.27
C GLN A 77 -7.85 -12.48 -5.78
N VAL A 78 -6.75 -12.53 -5.04
CA VAL A 78 -5.44 -12.07 -5.53
C VAL A 78 -4.96 -12.93 -6.69
N THR A 79 -4.51 -12.27 -7.75
CA THR A 79 -4.03 -12.87 -9.01
C THR A 79 -2.51 -12.75 -9.12
N LYS A 80 -1.88 -13.38 -10.11
CA LYS A 80 -0.43 -13.24 -10.33
C LYS A 80 -0.08 -11.84 -10.83
N GLU A 81 -0.97 -11.27 -11.62
CA GLU A 81 -0.90 -9.95 -12.22
C GLU A 81 -0.91 -8.86 -11.14
N ASP A 82 -1.61 -9.09 -10.02
CA ASP A 82 -1.61 -8.15 -8.89
C ASP A 82 -0.18 -7.92 -8.36
N PHE A 83 0.63 -8.97 -8.21
CA PHE A 83 2.02 -8.86 -7.74
C PHE A 83 2.95 -8.14 -8.72
N ALA A 84 2.60 -8.12 -10.02
CA ALA A 84 3.37 -7.46 -11.05
C ALA A 84 2.94 -5.99 -11.27
N THR A 85 1.68 -5.67 -11.00
CA THR A 85 1.08 -4.37 -11.35
C THR A 85 0.89 -3.43 -10.16
N PHE A 86 0.83 -3.94 -8.94
CA PHE A 86 0.76 -3.10 -7.74
C PHE A 86 2.15 -2.76 -7.19
N ASP A 87 2.32 -1.55 -6.68
CA ASP A 87 3.55 -1.13 -6.00
C ASP A 87 3.57 -1.63 -4.55
N TYR A 88 2.41 -1.64 -3.91
CA TYR A 88 2.25 -2.08 -2.52
C TYR A 88 1.13 -3.11 -2.40
N ILE A 89 1.41 -4.20 -1.69
CA ILE A 89 0.38 -5.14 -1.21
C ILE A 89 0.42 -5.09 0.32
N LEU A 90 -0.62 -4.52 0.92
CA LEU A 90 -0.72 -4.32 2.36
C LEU A 90 -1.71 -5.33 2.95
N CYS A 91 -1.21 -6.21 3.81
CA CYS A 91 -2.00 -7.28 4.41
C CYS A 91 -2.23 -7.08 5.91
N MET A 92 -3.22 -7.79 6.45
CA MET A 92 -3.77 -7.48 7.79
C MET A 92 -3.08 -8.22 8.93
N ASP A 93 -2.64 -9.45 8.68
CA ASP A 93 -2.05 -10.33 9.68
C ASP A 93 -0.89 -11.16 9.10
N GLU A 94 -0.16 -11.85 9.99
CA GLU A 94 0.99 -12.66 9.61
C GLU A 94 0.64 -13.86 8.72
N SER A 95 -0.59 -14.40 8.84
CA SER A 95 -1.04 -15.51 8.02
C SER A 95 -1.22 -15.05 6.58
N ASN A 96 -1.81 -13.87 6.38
CA ASN A 96 -1.93 -13.23 5.07
C ASN A 96 -0.54 -12.94 4.49
N LEU A 97 0.38 -12.38 5.29
CA LEU A 97 1.74 -12.09 4.86
C LEU A 97 2.46 -13.35 4.39
N ARG A 98 2.38 -14.43 5.16
CA ARG A 98 2.98 -15.73 4.83
C ARG A 98 2.40 -16.30 3.54
N ASP A 99 1.09 -16.27 3.37
CA ASP A 99 0.42 -16.76 2.16
C ASP A 99 0.79 -15.96 0.92
N LEU A 100 0.84 -14.63 1.04
CA LEU A 100 1.22 -13.73 -0.05
C LEU A 100 2.70 -13.90 -0.41
N THR A 101 3.58 -14.03 0.58
CA THR A 101 5.02 -14.27 0.37
C THR A 101 5.25 -15.61 -0.32
N ARG A 102 4.53 -16.66 0.07
CA ARG A 102 4.58 -17.96 -0.61
C ARG A 102 4.13 -17.85 -2.07
N LYS A 103 3.06 -17.11 -2.34
CA LYS A 103 2.56 -16.86 -3.71
C LYS A 103 3.54 -16.02 -4.52
N SER A 104 4.13 -14.98 -3.94
CA SER A 104 5.07 -14.08 -4.62
C SER A 104 6.37 -14.79 -5.02
N ASN A 105 6.87 -15.72 -4.22
CA ASN A 105 8.05 -16.52 -4.54
C ASN A 105 7.89 -17.40 -5.80
N GLN A 106 6.65 -17.61 -6.25
CA GLN A 106 6.33 -18.35 -7.48
C GLN A 106 6.25 -17.43 -8.71
N ILE A 107 6.41 -16.11 -8.54
CA ILE A 107 6.23 -15.09 -9.57
C ILE A 107 7.58 -14.46 -9.90
N LYS A 108 8.03 -14.61 -11.16
CA LYS A 108 9.34 -14.11 -11.60
C LYS A 108 9.46 -12.58 -11.57
N ASN A 109 8.37 -11.87 -11.83
CA ASN A 109 8.34 -10.41 -11.96
C ASN A 109 7.52 -9.76 -10.83
N CYS A 110 7.75 -10.20 -9.58
CA CYS A 110 7.11 -9.57 -8.43
C CYS A 110 7.68 -8.16 -8.23
N ARG A 111 6.87 -7.14 -8.50
CA ARG A 111 7.20 -5.72 -8.26
C ARG A 111 6.71 -5.26 -6.89
N ALA A 112 5.58 -5.80 -6.46
CA ALA A 112 4.89 -5.34 -5.26
C ALA A 112 5.74 -5.52 -3.99
N LYS A 113 5.79 -4.47 -3.18
CA LYS A 113 6.28 -4.55 -1.80
C LYS A 113 5.17 -5.10 -0.90
N ILE A 114 5.39 -6.27 -0.32
CA ILE A 114 4.42 -6.95 0.53
C ILE A 114 4.75 -6.65 1.99
N GLU A 115 3.84 -5.98 2.70
CA GLU A 115 4.02 -5.54 4.09
C GLU A 115 2.73 -5.71 4.90
N LEU A 116 2.84 -5.66 6.23
CA LEU A 116 1.68 -5.54 7.10
C LEU A 116 1.18 -4.10 7.09
N LEU A 117 -0.13 -3.89 6.98
CA LEU A 117 -0.70 -2.55 7.10
C LEU A 117 -0.40 -1.95 8.49
N GLY A 118 -0.46 -2.77 9.54
CA GLY A 118 -0.15 -2.35 10.91
C GLY A 118 1.32 -1.95 11.14
N SER A 119 2.25 -2.25 10.22
CA SER A 119 3.62 -1.70 10.32
C SER A 119 3.66 -0.17 10.14
N TYR A 120 2.57 0.41 9.65
CA TYR A 120 2.38 1.85 9.51
C TYR A 120 1.60 2.45 10.68
N ASP A 121 1.18 1.66 11.68
CA ASP A 121 0.45 2.21 12.82
C ASP A 121 1.41 3.01 13.73
N PRO A 122 1.19 4.31 13.96
CA PRO A 122 1.96 5.07 14.95
C PRO A 122 1.83 4.52 16.38
N GLN A 123 0.83 3.68 16.67
CA GLN A 123 0.64 3.01 17.95
C GLN A 123 1.35 1.65 18.04
N ASN A 124 2.09 1.24 17.01
CA ASN A 124 2.79 -0.05 16.94
C ASN A 124 1.88 -1.28 17.06
N GLN A 125 0.59 -1.16 16.73
CA GLN A 125 -0.29 -2.32 16.61
C GLN A 125 -0.10 -2.96 15.23
N LEU A 126 0.76 -3.98 15.17
CA LEU A 126 1.17 -4.62 13.91
C LEU A 126 0.07 -5.41 13.22
N ILE A 127 -0.83 -6.03 14.01
CA ILE A 127 -1.85 -6.95 13.52
C ILE A 127 -3.20 -6.26 13.56
N ILE A 128 -3.93 -6.37 12.45
CA ILE A 128 -5.35 -5.99 12.36
C ILE A 128 -6.16 -7.27 12.52
N GLU A 129 -6.64 -7.48 13.74
CA GLU A 129 -7.36 -8.67 14.17
C GLU A 129 -8.62 -8.93 13.32
N ASP A 130 -8.94 -10.20 13.09
CA ASP A 130 -10.09 -10.58 12.27
C ASP A 130 -11.40 -10.39 13.05
N PRO A 131 -12.29 -9.45 12.64
CA PRO A 131 -13.53 -9.18 13.37
C PRO A 131 -14.64 -10.19 13.03
N TYR A 132 -14.39 -11.19 12.17
CA TYR A 132 -15.45 -12.06 11.63
C TYR A 132 -16.30 -12.76 12.70
N TYR A 133 -15.65 -13.28 13.74
CA TYR A 133 -16.32 -13.90 14.91
C TYR A 133 -16.57 -12.93 16.07
N GLY A 134 -16.26 -11.66 15.86
CA GLY A 134 -16.43 -10.58 16.82
C GLY A 134 -17.79 -9.88 16.71
N ASN A 135 -17.86 -8.73 17.37
CA ASN A 135 -19.03 -7.86 17.47
C ASN A 135 -18.75 -6.50 16.81
N GLU A 136 -19.72 -5.57 16.88
CA GLU A 136 -19.57 -4.24 16.26
C GLU A 136 -18.35 -3.44 16.75
N SER A 137 -17.94 -3.60 18.01
CA SER A 137 -16.75 -2.94 18.56
C SER A 137 -15.47 -3.38 17.86
N ASP A 138 -15.42 -4.63 17.41
CA ASP A 138 -14.24 -5.20 16.75
C ASP A 138 -14.11 -4.63 15.33
N PHE A 139 -15.24 -4.42 14.63
CA PHE A 139 -15.25 -3.70 13.35
C PHE A 139 -14.84 -2.23 13.52
N GLU A 140 -15.27 -1.57 14.59
CA GLU A 140 -14.84 -0.20 14.89
C GLU A 140 -13.33 -0.14 15.18
N ALA A 141 -12.80 -1.09 15.95
CA ALA A 141 -11.37 -1.17 16.22
C ALA A 141 -10.55 -1.34 14.94
N VAL A 142 -10.99 -2.23 14.03
CA VAL A 142 -10.40 -2.41 12.70
C VAL A 142 -10.44 -1.12 11.89
N TYR A 143 -11.59 -0.42 11.85
CA TYR A 143 -11.69 0.86 11.16
C TYR A 143 -10.70 1.89 11.71
N GLN A 144 -10.62 2.06 13.03
CA GLN A 144 -9.72 3.02 13.66
C GLN A 144 -8.26 2.72 13.35
N GLN A 145 -7.87 1.44 13.40
CA GLN A 145 -6.51 1.03 13.07
C GLN A 145 -6.22 1.24 11.57
N CYS A 146 -7.14 0.86 10.68
CA CYS A 146 -7.03 1.15 9.25
C CYS A 146 -6.88 2.65 8.98
N ALA A 147 -7.65 3.51 9.65
CA ALA A 147 -7.58 4.96 9.48
C ALA A 147 -6.21 5.54 9.89
N ARG A 148 -5.65 5.08 11.01
CA ARG A 148 -4.29 5.49 11.45
C ARG A 148 -3.22 5.02 10.47
N CYS A 149 -3.24 3.73 10.12
CA CYS A 149 -2.24 3.13 9.23
C CYS A 149 -2.29 3.73 7.83
N CYS A 150 -3.49 3.91 7.26
CA CYS A 150 -3.67 4.48 5.93
C CYS A 150 -3.20 5.93 5.86
N ARG A 151 -3.45 6.73 6.91
CA ARG A 151 -2.96 8.11 6.99
C ARG A 151 -1.43 8.15 7.04
N ALA A 152 -0.83 7.35 7.93
CA ALA A 152 0.62 7.28 8.06
C ALA A 152 1.30 6.75 6.78
N PHE A 153 0.68 5.78 6.10
CA PHE A 153 1.14 5.27 4.81
C PHE A 153 1.10 6.33 3.72
N LEU A 154 0.02 7.11 3.64
CA LEU A 154 -0.14 8.18 2.64
C LEU A 154 0.86 9.33 2.86
N GLU A 155 1.12 9.69 4.12
CA GLU A 155 2.01 10.78 4.51
C GLU A 155 3.50 10.40 4.45
N LYS A 156 3.81 9.10 4.35
CA LYS A 156 5.20 8.64 4.33
C LYS A 156 5.95 9.32 3.18
N PRO A 157 6.98 10.12 3.47
CA PRO A 157 7.80 10.69 2.41
C PRO A 157 8.41 9.53 1.64
N GLU A 158 8.31 9.58 0.32
CA GLU A 158 9.09 8.66 -0.50
C GLU A 158 10.54 8.77 -0.04
N SER A 159 11.14 7.64 0.32
CA SER A 159 12.58 7.51 0.20
C SER A 159 12.87 7.68 -1.28
N ARG A 160 13.02 8.93 -1.74
CA ARG A 160 13.61 9.23 -3.03
C ARG A 160 14.97 8.58 -2.93
N THR A 161 15.10 7.41 -3.52
CA THR A 161 16.35 7.02 -4.16
C THR A 161 16.53 8.02 -5.31
N ARG A 162 16.86 9.26 -4.95
CA ARG A 162 17.65 10.12 -5.82
C ARG A 162 18.96 9.37 -5.90
N CYS A 163 19.02 8.44 -6.86
CA CYS A 163 20.24 8.27 -7.62
C CYS A 163 20.58 9.69 -8.06
N TRP A 164 21.48 10.33 -7.33
CA TRP A 164 22.18 11.50 -7.81
C TRP A 164 22.93 10.98 -9.03
N LEU A 165 22.25 11.00 -10.18
CA LEU A 165 22.91 11.10 -11.46
C LEU A 165 23.73 12.37 -11.34
N LEU A 166 25.00 12.16 -11.03
CA LEU A 166 26.07 13.11 -11.24
C LEU A 166 25.81 13.75 -12.60
N SER A 167 25.45 15.04 -12.59
CA SER A 167 25.53 15.85 -13.79
C SER A 167 26.96 15.73 -14.33
N PRO A 168 27.17 15.44 -15.63
CA PRO A 168 28.52 15.28 -16.21
C PRO A 168 29.41 16.54 -16.14
N THR A 169 28.92 17.65 -15.59
CA THR A 169 29.61 18.94 -15.58
C THR A 169 30.63 19.12 -14.45
N ASP A 170 30.72 18.21 -13.47
CA ASP A 170 31.71 18.28 -12.37
C ASP A 170 32.94 17.39 -12.61
N ARG A 171 33.36 17.27 -13.88
CA ARG A 171 34.60 16.59 -14.26
C ARG A 171 35.40 17.44 -15.23
N MET A 172 35.63 18.71 -14.90
CA MET A 172 36.51 19.58 -15.71
C MET A 172 37.04 20.79 -14.93
N ARG A 173 37.55 20.59 -13.72
CA ARG A 173 38.52 21.48 -13.06
C ARG A 173 39.40 20.62 -12.17
N ASP A 174 40.35 19.92 -12.77
CA ASP A 174 41.60 19.42 -12.15
C ASP A 174 42.40 18.66 -13.22
N ALA A 175 42.63 19.32 -14.36
CA ALA A 175 43.51 18.83 -15.42
C ALA A 175 43.89 19.97 -16.39
N CYS A 176 44.38 21.10 -15.88
CA CYS A 176 45.12 22.05 -16.71
C CYS A 176 45.94 22.99 -15.81
N GLY A 177 47.15 22.56 -15.50
CA GLY A 177 48.19 23.34 -14.83
C GLY A 177 49.55 22.97 -15.41
N THR A 178 49.67 23.21 -16.71
CA THR A 178 50.88 23.54 -17.47
C THR A 178 52.20 22.84 -17.11
N GLN A 179 52.59 21.89 -17.96
CA GLN A 179 53.98 21.51 -18.18
C GLN A 179 54.75 22.62 -18.93
N MET A 180 56.00 22.80 -18.49
CA MET A 180 57.22 23.04 -19.28
C MET A 180 57.44 24.37 -20.01
N SER A 181 58.50 25.05 -19.60
CA SER A 181 59.51 25.58 -20.53
C SER A 181 60.88 25.63 -19.86
N SER A 182 61.83 24.95 -20.50
CA SER A 182 63.26 24.83 -20.23
C SER A 182 64.04 26.12 -20.49
N THR A 183 65.35 26.03 -20.20
CA THR A 183 66.53 26.69 -20.81
C THR A 183 67.15 27.85 -20.01
N GLY A 184 68.41 27.65 -19.63
CA GLY A 184 69.31 28.62 -19.00
C GLY A 184 70.30 27.95 -18.06
#